data_AF-A0A836T4V9-F1
#
_entry.id   AF-A0A836T4V9-F1
#
_cell.length_a   1.000
_cell.length_b   1.000
_cell.length_c   1.000
_cell.angle_alpha   90.00
_cell.angle_beta   90.00
_cell.angle_gamma   90.00
#
_symmetry.space_group_name_H-M   'P 1'
#
loop_
_entity.id
_entity.type
_entity.pdbx_description
1 polymer ?
#
loop_
_entity_poly.entity_id
_entity_poly.type
_entity_poly.pdbx_seq_one_letter_code
_entity_poly.pdbx_strand_id
1 'polypeptide(L)'
;IQTKGRPIRLATPDKCKPYYKGKVVGVGESIGTVFALLGEGIIPSMQCVEIFLENMHDFAAYEKAVDKHFKIYGKVFNFVRAKIQKNFSFIKALPDFIAIFLYMKKKESRFGMDIKISNLIKVAKA
;
A
#
# COMPACT_ATOMS: atom_id res chain seq x y z
N ILE A 1 0.45 -2.22 -32.07
CA ILE A 1 1.23 -3.11 -31.18
C ILE A 1 0.66 -2.94 -29.78
N GLN A 2 -0.01 -3.95 -29.24
CA GLN A 2 -0.56 -3.88 -27.88
C GLN A 2 0.60 -4.06 -26.90
N THR A 3 0.97 -3.01 -26.18
CA THR A 3 2.02 -3.06 -25.16
C THR A 3 1.59 -4.05 -24.09
N LYS A 4 2.19 -5.25 -24.08
CA LYS A 4 2.02 -6.21 -22.98
C LYS A 4 2.76 -5.64 -21.75
N GLY A 5 2.05 -4.88 -20.94
CA GLY A 5 2.56 -4.40 -19.65
C GLY A 5 2.94 -5.59 -18.77
N ARG A 6 4.06 -5.49 -18.04
CA ARG A 6 4.44 -6.49 -17.05
C ARG A 6 3.46 -6.45 -15.88
N PRO A 7 3.06 -7.60 -15.31
CA PRO A 7 2.21 -7.63 -14.12
C PRO A 7 2.85 -6.85 -12.97
N ILE A 8 2.08 -5.98 -12.33
CA ILE A 8 2.52 -5.22 -11.15
C ILE A 8 2.14 -6.00 -9.90
N ARG A 9 3.09 -6.17 -8.96
CA ARG A 9 2.80 -6.78 -7.66
C ARG A 9 2.02 -5.78 -6.80
N LEU A 10 0.76 -6.10 -6.51
CA LEU A 10 -0.14 -5.26 -5.70
C LEU A 10 -0.34 -5.81 -4.28
N ALA A 11 0.18 -6.99 -3.97
CA ALA A 11 -0.01 -7.61 -2.66
C ALA A 11 0.60 -6.75 -1.55
N THR A 12 -0.20 -6.44 -0.54
CA THR A 12 0.15 -5.63 0.62
C THR A 12 0.68 -6.50 1.76
N PRO A 13 1.27 -5.90 2.82
CA PRO A 13 1.86 -6.68 3.91
C PRO A 13 0.90 -7.68 4.55
N ASP A 14 -0.36 -7.30 4.78
CA ASP A 14 -1.39 -8.21 5.32
C ASP A 14 -1.63 -9.47 4.48
N LYS A 15 -1.23 -9.48 3.21
CA LYS A 15 -1.32 -10.62 2.28
C LYS A 15 -0.02 -11.40 2.12
N CYS A 16 1.08 -10.93 2.73
CA CYS A 16 2.42 -11.48 2.56
C CYS A 16 2.98 -12.12 3.84
N LYS A 17 2.12 -12.40 4.82
CA LYS A 17 2.50 -13.06 6.08
C LYS A 17 2.84 -14.55 5.88
N PRO A 18 3.70 -15.12 6.74
CA PRO A 18 4.44 -14.46 7.83
C PRO A 18 5.62 -13.64 7.30
N TYR A 19 6.01 -12.57 8.01
CA TYR A 19 7.17 -11.74 7.60
C TYR A 19 8.52 -12.35 7.94
N TYR A 20 8.54 -13.34 8.84
CA TYR A 20 9.76 -14.00 9.28
C TYR A 20 9.54 -15.50 9.50
N LYS A 21 10.63 -16.26 9.39
CA LYS A 21 10.67 -17.68 9.73
C LYS A 21 12.07 -18.04 10.23
N GLY A 22 12.18 -18.39 11.52
CA GLY A 22 13.48 -18.65 12.15
C GLY A 22 14.36 -17.39 12.09
N LYS A 23 15.52 -17.49 11.43
CA LYS A 23 16.47 -16.38 11.26
C LYS A 23 16.28 -15.61 9.95
N VAL A 24 15.28 -15.95 9.15
CA VAL A 24 14.99 -15.27 7.88
C VAL A 24 13.89 -14.24 8.13
N VAL A 25 14.14 -12.99 7.75
CA VAL A 25 13.20 -11.87 7.91
C VAL A 25 13.06 -11.13 6.59
N GLY A 26 11.83 -10.93 6.14
CA GLY A 26 11.50 -10.10 5.00
C GLY A 26 11.36 -8.63 5.40
N VAL A 27 11.93 -7.73 4.61
CA VAL A 27 11.89 -6.29 4.83
C VAL A 27 11.66 -5.57 3.50
N GLY A 28 10.79 -4.56 3.50
CA GLY A 28 10.45 -3.77 2.33
C GLY A 28 9.63 -4.54 1.30
N GLU A 29 9.93 -4.36 0.01
CA GLU A 29 9.15 -4.93 -1.10
C GLU A 29 8.98 -6.45 -1.02
N SER A 30 9.89 -7.19 -0.36
CA SER A 30 9.76 -8.64 -0.18
C SER A 30 8.45 -9.00 0.53
N ILE A 31 8.03 -8.19 1.50
CA ILE A 31 6.77 -8.34 2.25
C ILE A 31 5.63 -7.47 1.70
N GLY A 32 5.74 -6.94 0.48
CA GLY A 32 4.62 -6.25 -0.17
C GLY A 32 4.43 -4.79 0.25
N THR A 33 5.48 -4.09 0.69
CA THR A 33 5.41 -2.64 0.93
C THR A 33 5.39 -1.86 -0.39
N VAL A 34 4.28 -1.93 -1.11
CA VAL A 34 4.05 -1.20 -2.37
C VAL A 34 2.76 -0.40 -2.26
N PHE A 35 2.82 0.90 -2.50
CA PHE A 35 1.61 1.73 -2.49
C PHE A 35 0.92 1.61 -3.85
N ALA A 36 -0.01 0.66 -3.95
CA ALA A 36 -0.66 0.21 -5.18
C ALA A 36 -1.26 1.34 -6.06
N LEU A 37 -1.70 2.46 -5.47
CA LEU A 37 -2.29 3.56 -6.23
C LEU A 37 -1.27 4.33 -7.09
N LEU A 38 -0.02 4.42 -6.63
CA LEU A 38 1.06 5.13 -7.34
C LEU A 38 2.16 4.19 -7.87
N GLY A 39 2.13 2.91 -7.48
CA GLY A 39 3.14 1.93 -7.88
C GLY A 39 4.52 2.17 -7.27
N GLU A 40 4.61 2.93 -6.18
CA GLU A 40 5.88 3.18 -5.49
C GLU A 40 6.19 2.08 -4.47
N GLY A 41 7.46 1.68 -4.42
CA GLY A 41 7.96 0.72 -3.43
C GLY A 41 9.27 1.14 -2.74
N ILE A 42 10.03 2.10 -3.30
CA ILE A 42 11.28 2.59 -2.70
C ILE A 42 11.02 3.21 -1.32
N ILE A 43 10.23 4.29 -1.23
CA ILE A 43 9.98 4.96 0.06
C ILE A 43 9.26 4.06 1.07
N PRO A 44 8.21 3.31 0.69
CA PRO A 44 7.60 2.34 1.61
C PRO A 44 8.60 1.29 2.10
N SER A 45 9.54 0.83 1.26
CA SER A 45 10.59 -0.10 1.68
C SER A 45 11.55 0.54 2.68
N MET A 46 11.97 1.78 2.45
CA MET A 46 12.83 2.51 3.40
C MET A 46 12.14 2.67 4.77
N GLN A 47 10.86 3.01 4.80
CA GLN A 47 10.08 3.07 6.04
C GLN A 47 9.97 1.71 6.72
N CYS A 48 9.85 0.63 5.95
CA CYS A 48 9.84 -0.72 6.49
C CYS A 48 11.18 -1.10 7.13
N VAL A 49 12.29 -0.65 6.54
CA VAL A 49 13.64 -0.83 7.10
C VAL A 49 13.77 -0.11 8.44
N GLU A 50 13.28 1.13 8.55
CA GLU A 50 13.27 1.87 9.83
C GLU A 50 12.51 1.10 10.92
N ILE A 51 11.29 0.64 10.60
CA ILE A 51 10.48 -0.19 11.52
C ILE A 51 11.21 -1.48 11.89
N PHE A 52 11.90 -2.11 10.94
CA PHE A 52 12.70 -3.31 11.22
C PHE A 52 13.84 -3.02 12.19
N LEU A 53 14.60 -1.94 11.98
CA LEU A 53 15.72 -1.57 12.86
C LEU A 53 15.25 -1.30 14.30
N GLU A 54 14.11 -0.65 14.47
CA GLU A 54 13.49 -0.40 15.79
C GLU A 54 13.07 -1.69 16.52
N ASN A 55 12.80 -2.77 15.77
CA ASN A 55 12.25 -4.03 16.29
C ASN A 55 13.16 -5.23 15.99
N MET A 56 14.46 -5.01 15.70
CA MET A 56 15.37 -6.04 15.18
C MET A 56 15.54 -7.25 16.12
N HIS A 57 15.26 -7.07 17.41
CA HIS A 57 15.35 -8.11 18.44
C HIS A 57 14.00 -8.74 18.81
N ASP A 58 12.88 -8.23 18.28
CA ASP A 58 11.53 -8.75 18.50
C ASP A 58 10.72 -8.73 17.20
N PHE A 59 10.72 -9.88 16.51
CA PHE A 59 10.01 -9.99 15.22
C PHE A 59 8.49 -9.99 15.35
N ALA A 60 7.94 -10.32 16.52
CA ALA A 60 6.50 -10.20 16.76
C ALA A 60 6.10 -8.72 16.87
N ALA A 61 6.93 -7.91 17.55
CA ALA A 61 6.77 -6.46 17.58
C ALA A 61 6.96 -5.85 16.18
N TYR A 62 7.94 -6.29 15.41
CA TYR A 62 8.13 -5.90 14.00
C TYR A 62 6.87 -6.14 13.16
N GLU A 63 6.30 -7.35 13.22
CA GLU A 63 5.09 -7.68 12.46
C GLU A 63 3.91 -6.79 12.82
N LYS A 64 3.70 -6.54 14.12
CA LYS A 64 2.64 -5.64 14.60
C LYS A 64 2.87 -4.19 14.18
N ALA A 65 4.12 -3.73 14.17
CA ALA A 65 4.49 -2.37 13.77
C ALA A 65 4.28 -2.16 12.25
N VAL A 66 4.70 -3.12 11.42
CA VAL A 66 4.46 -3.13 9.98
C VAL A 66 2.96 -3.10 9.67
N ASP A 67 2.17 -3.98 10.29
CA ASP A 67 0.72 -4.02 10.10
C ASP A 67 0.05 -2.69 10.45
N LYS A 68 0.48 -2.06 11.55
CA LYS A 68 -0.04 -0.77 11.98
C LYS A 68 0.31 0.33 10.99
N HIS A 69 1.57 0.41 10.56
CA HIS A 69 2.06 1.46 9.66
C HIS A 69 1.43 1.35 8.27
N PHE A 70 1.36 0.13 7.72
CA PHE A 70 0.85 -0.12 6.37
C PHE A 70 -0.64 -0.46 6.32
N LYS A 71 -1.40 -0.33 7.41
CA LYS A 71 -2.85 -0.62 7.45
C LYS A 71 -3.65 0.04 6.32
N ILE A 72 -3.28 1.26 5.93
CA ILE A 72 -3.94 1.99 4.83
C ILE A 72 -3.70 1.34 3.46
N TYR A 73 -2.60 0.61 3.28
CA TYR A 73 -2.26 -0.03 2.01
C TYR A 73 -3.27 -1.12 1.67
N GLY A 74 -3.76 -1.87 2.65
CA GLY A 74 -4.83 -2.85 2.45
C GLY A 74 -6.12 -2.23 1.90
N LYS A 75 -6.49 -1.01 2.34
CA LYS A 75 -7.62 -0.26 1.78
C LYS A 75 -7.37 0.14 0.33
N VAL A 76 -6.16 0.63 0.04
CA VAL A 76 -5.75 0.98 -1.33
C VAL A 76 -5.79 -0.23 -2.24
N PHE A 77 -5.28 -1.38 -1.78
CA PHE A 77 -5.31 -2.63 -2.53
C PHE A 77 -6.74 -3.06 -2.85
N ASN A 78 -7.64 -3.06 -1.86
CA ASN A 78 -9.04 -3.42 -2.07
C ASN A 78 -9.72 -2.49 -3.08
N PHE A 79 -9.46 -1.18 -2.99
CA PHE A 79 -9.96 -0.19 -3.95
C PHE A 79 -9.47 -0.47 -5.38
N VAL A 80 -8.16 -0.66 -5.56
CA VAL A 80 -7.56 -0.96 -6.88
C VAL A 80 -8.04 -2.31 -7.42
N ARG A 81 -8.13 -3.34 -6.58
CA ARG A 81 -8.61 -4.68 -6.97
C ARG A 81 -10.07 -4.65 -7.39
N ALA A 82 -10.95 -4.00 -6.62
CA ALA A 82 -12.38 -3.90 -6.95
C ALA A 82 -12.60 -3.25 -8.31
N LYS A 83 -11.77 -2.25 -8.64
CA LYS A 83 -11.74 -1.60 -9.94
C LYS A 83 -11.30 -2.55 -11.06
N ILE A 84 -10.17 -3.25 -10.90
CA ILE A 84 -9.65 -4.21 -11.89
C ILE A 84 -10.67 -5.33 -12.17
N GLN A 85 -11.38 -5.80 -11.13
CA GLN A 85 -12.36 -6.87 -11.24
C GLN A 85 -13.72 -6.42 -11.83
N LYS A 86 -13.87 -5.14 -12.23
CA LYS A 86 -15.13 -4.54 -12.73
C LYS A 86 -16.35 -4.70 -11.81
N ASN A 87 -16.13 -5.07 -10.54
CA ASN A 87 -17.18 -5.21 -9.52
C ASN A 87 -17.25 -3.96 -8.63
N PHE A 88 -17.03 -2.80 -9.22
CA PHE A 88 -16.85 -1.56 -8.47
C PHE A 88 -18.21 -0.91 -8.18
N SER A 89 -18.62 -0.94 -6.91
CA SER A 89 -19.72 -0.12 -6.41
C SER A 89 -19.14 1.10 -5.69
N PHE A 90 -19.29 2.29 -6.29
CA PHE A 90 -18.76 3.54 -5.74
C PHE A 90 -19.25 3.81 -4.31
N ILE A 91 -20.52 3.47 -4.01
CA ILE A 91 -21.11 3.62 -2.67
C ILE A 91 -20.37 2.76 -1.64
N LYS A 92 -20.05 1.50 -1.99
CA LYS A 92 -19.30 0.58 -1.11
C LYS A 92 -17.83 0.98 -0.98
N ALA A 93 -17.25 1.59 -2.01
CA ALA A 93 -15.86 2.02 -2.02
C ALA A 93 -15.64 3.41 -1.38
N LEU A 94 -16.70 4.16 -1.13
CA LEU A 94 -16.62 5.54 -0.63
C LEU A 94 -15.86 5.68 0.70
N PRO A 95 -16.06 4.82 1.73
CA PRO A 95 -15.31 4.94 2.98
C PRO A 95 -13.80 4.72 2.80
N ASP A 96 -13.42 3.75 1.95
CA ASP A 96 -12.02 3.49 1.63
C ASP A 96 -11.44 4.64 0.80
N PHE A 97 -12.19 5.16 -0.17
CA PHE A 97 -11.81 6.31 -0.97
C PHE A 97 -11.51 7.54 -0.10
N ILE A 98 -12.39 7.87 0.85
CA ILE A 98 -12.19 8.99 1.78
C ILE A 98 -10.94 8.76 2.64
N ALA A 99 -10.77 7.56 3.19
CA ALA A 99 -9.59 7.24 4.00
C ALA A 99 -8.28 7.37 3.22
N ILE A 100 -8.26 6.91 1.96
CA ILE A 100 -7.11 7.03 1.06
C ILE A 100 -6.84 8.50 0.75
N PHE A 101 -7.88 9.26 0.40
CA PHE A 101 -7.76 10.68 0.11
C PHE A 101 -7.16 11.44 1.29
N LEU A 102 -7.70 11.28 2.50
CA LEU A 102 -7.22 11.96 3.70
C LEU A 102 -5.77 11.55 4.03
N TYR A 103 -5.42 10.28 3.87
CA TYR A 103 -4.06 9.80 4.06
C TYR A 103 -3.08 10.48 3.09
N MET A 104 -3.43 10.54 1.81
CA MET A 104 -2.60 11.18 0.79
C MET A 104 -2.51 12.70 0.99
N LYS A 105 -3.63 13.35 1.33
CA LYS A 105 -3.70 14.79 1.60
C LYS A 105 -2.87 15.20 2.80
N LYS A 106 -2.78 14.36 3.84
CA LYS A 106 -1.89 14.62 5.00
C LYS A 106 -0.40 14.47 4.66
N LYS A 107 -0.08 13.74 3.57
CA LYS A 107 1.29 13.36 3.21
C LYS A 107 1.73 13.95 1.87
N GLU A 108 1.17 15.08 1.46
CA GLU A 108 1.48 15.73 0.16
C GLU A 108 2.97 15.99 -0.02
N SER A 109 3.65 16.47 1.02
CA SER A 109 5.10 16.67 1.01
C SER A 109 5.86 15.36 0.72
N ARG A 110 5.40 14.24 1.30
CA ARG A 110 5.99 12.91 1.10
C ARG A 110 5.71 12.37 -0.31
N PHE A 111 4.55 12.68 -0.88
CA PHE A 111 4.20 12.27 -2.24
C PHE A 111 4.79 13.22 -3.30
N GLY A 112 5.25 14.41 -2.92
CA GLY A 112 5.73 15.44 -3.84
C GLY A 112 4.64 15.95 -4.79
N MET A 113 3.36 15.86 -4.40
CA MET A 113 2.22 16.15 -5.26
C MET A 113 1.08 16.81 -4.47
N ASP A 114 0.40 17.78 -5.12
CA ASP A 114 -0.87 18.33 -4.62
C ASP A 114 -2.02 17.34 -4.92
N ILE A 115 -2.58 16.79 -3.85
CA ILE A 115 -3.62 15.78 -3.88
C ILE A 115 -4.97 16.48 -3.90
N LYS A 116 -5.50 16.64 -5.11
CA LYS A 116 -6.86 17.12 -5.35
C LYS A 116 -7.84 15.96 -5.38
N ILE A 117 -9.00 16.12 -4.75
CA ILE A 117 -10.11 15.15 -4.81
C ILE A 117 -10.46 14.84 -6.28
N SER A 118 -10.44 15.84 -7.15
CA SER A 118 -10.71 15.69 -8.58
C SER A 118 -9.77 14.70 -9.28
N ASN A 119 -8.49 14.64 -8.88
CA ASN A 119 -7.52 13.68 -9.42
C ASN A 119 -7.86 12.26 -8.97
N LEU A 120 -8.23 12.09 -7.69
CA LEU A 120 -8.65 10.78 -7.17
C LEU A 120 -9.97 10.30 -7.78
N ILE A 121 -10.93 11.21 -8.01
CA ILE A 121 -12.19 10.91 -8.71
C ILE A 121 -11.93 10.47 -10.16
N LYS A 122 -10.96 11.07 -10.87
CA LYS A 122 -10.57 10.60 -12.21
C LYS A 122 -10.09 9.16 -12.17
N VAL A 123 -9.30 8.80 -11.15
CA VAL A 123 -8.86 7.40 -10.95
C VAL A 123 -10.03 6.48 -10.57
N ALA A 124 -11.07 6.98 -9.90
CA ALA A 124 -12.26 6.17 -9.62
C ALA A 124 -13.19 5.98 -10.83
N LYS A 125 -13.22 6.93 -11.77
CA LYS A 125 -14.12 6.94 -12.94
C LYS A 125 -13.53 6.33 -14.22
N ALA A 126 -12.22 6.47 -14.44
CA ALA A 126 -11.50 5.87 -15.58
C ALA A 126 -11.43 4.35 -15.44
#